data_AF-A0A961DSK4-F1
#
_entry.id   AF-A0A961DSK4-F1
#
_cell.length_a   1.000
_cell.length_b   1.000
_cell.length_c   1.000
_cell.angle_alpha   90.00
_cell.angle_beta   90.00
_cell.angle_gamma   90.00
#
_symmetry.space_group_name_H-M   'P 1'
#
loop_
_entity.id
_entity.type
_entity.pdbx_description
1 polymer ?
#
loop_
_entity_poly.entity_id
_entity_poly.type
_entity_poly.pdbx_seq_one_letter_code
_entity_poly.pdbx_strand_id
1 'polypeptide(L)' 'MKSAARPRPGEPLQRTSIDVDGAVAALPARSRPGDSVTLRAEAAVYVVVTACSMDIEPINRSQCTSLRLELAP' A
#
# COMPACT_ATOMS: atom_id res chain seq x y z
N MET A 1 5.10 10.21 -28.57
CA MET A 1 4.61 10.70 -27.27
C MET A 1 5.36 9.96 -26.16
N LYS A 2 6.24 10.63 -25.41
CA LYS A 2 6.86 10.02 -24.21
C LYS A 2 5.82 10.07 -23.10
N SER A 3 5.33 8.92 -22.65
CA SER A 3 4.47 8.84 -21.46
C SER A 3 5.27 9.35 -20.26
N ALA A 4 4.73 10.30 -19.51
CA ALA A 4 5.33 10.74 -18.26
C ALA A 4 5.49 9.52 -17.32
N ALA A 5 6.66 9.38 -16.70
CA ALA A 5 6.92 8.29 -15.77
C ALA A 5 5.92 8.37 -14.60
N ARG A 6 5.11 7.33 -14.40
CA ARG A 6 4.23 7.24 -13.23
C ARG A 6 5.08 6.89 -12.01
N PRO A 7 4.96 7.63 -10.90
CA PRO A 7 5.66 7.26 -9.67
C PRO A 7 5.16 5.91 -9.18
N ARG A 8 6.05 5.14 -8.53
CA ARG A 8 5.63 3.92 -7.84
C ARG A 8 4.88 4.29 -6.55
N PRO A 9 3.78 3.58 -6.20
CA PRO A 9 3.07 3.84 -4.96
C PRO A 9 3.92 3.43 -3.75
N GLY A 10 3.66 4.09 -2.62
CA GLY A 10 4.05 3.56 -1.31
C GLY A 10 3.02 2.52 -0.87
N GLU A 11 3.48 1.35 -0.42
CA GLU A 11 2.64 0.22 -0.01
C GLU A 11 2.79 -0.04 1.51
N PRO A 12 2.41 0.90 2.40
CA PRO A 12 2.79 0.88 3.81
C PRO A 12 2.17 -0.27 4.63
N LEU A 13 1.09 -0.86 4.15
CA LEU A 13 0.41 -1.99 4.81
C LEU A 13 0.76 -3.34 4.16
N GLN A 14 1.34 -3.33 2.95
CA GLN A 14 1.73 -4.55 2.26
C GLN A 14 2.92 -5.19 2.97
N ARG A 15 2.92 -6.52 2.98
CA ARG A 15 4.06 -7.30 3.44
C ARG A 15 4.70 -8.02 2.27
N THR A 16 5.94 -7.64 1.97
CA THR A 16 6.80 -8.31 0.99
C THR A 16 8.07 -8.76 1.69
N SER A 17 8.49 -9.99 1.49
CA SER A 17 9.82 -10.46 1.93
C SER A 17 10.73 -10.66 0.73
N ILE A 18 12.03 -10.52 0.98
CA ILE A 18 13.09 -10.89 0.06
C ILE A 18 13.94 -11.91 0.82
N ASP A 19 14.17 -13.09 0.25
CA ASP A 19 15.03 -14.11 0.87
C ASP A 19 16.52 -13.87 0.55
N VAL A 20 17.38 -14.78 1.04
CA VAL A 20 18.83 -14.68 0.86
C VAL A 20 19.28 -14.85 -0.59
N ASP A 21 18.47 -15.49 -1.43
CA ASP A 21 18.73 -15.70 -2.85
C ASP A 21 18.11 -14.57 -3.71
N GLY A 22 17.45 -13.60 -3.06
CA GLY A 22 16.80 -12.48 -3.71
C GLY A 22 15.38 -12.78 -4.21
N ALA A 23 14.81 -13.94 -3.85
CA ALA A 23 13.44 -14.26 -4.22
C ALA A 23 12.46 -13.38 -3.45
N VAL A 24 11.50 -12.81 -4.19
CA VAL A 24 10.48 -11.92 -3.65
C VAL A 24 9.20 -12.71 -3.40
N ALA A 25 8.67 -12.64 -2.18
CA ALA A 25 7.39 -13.24 -1.83
C ALA A 25 6.39 -12.19 -1.35
N ALA A 26 5.21 -12.22 -1.97
CA ALA A 26 4.03 -11.51 -1.52
C ALA A 26 3.41 -12.27 -0.34
N LEU A 27 3.26 -11.61 0.81
CA LEU A 27 2.76 -12.24 2.03
C LEU A 27 1.47 -11.55 2.50
N PRO A 28 0.60 -12.25 3.25
CA PRO A 28 -0.52 -11.61 3.91
C PRO A 28 -0.09 -10.42 4.76
N ALA A 29 -0.77 -9.29 4.58
CA ALA A 29 -0.60 -8.10 5.40
C ALA A 29 -0.74 -8.45 6.89
N ARG A 30 0.14 -7.92 7.74
CA ARG A 30 0.07 -8.14 9.20
C ARG A 30 -0.97 -7.26 9.88
N SER A 31 -1.38 -6.18 9.22
CA SER A 31 -2.38 -5.24 9.72
C SER A 31 -3.74 -5.90 9.94
N ARG A 32 -4.50 -5.31 10.85
CA ARG A 32 -5.85 -5.68 11.25
C ARG A 32 -6.79 -4.48 11.07
N PRO A 33 -8.11 -4.69 11.02
CA PRO A 33 -9.06 -3.58 11.04
C PRO A 33 -8.80 -2.65 12.23
N GLY A 34 -8.61 -1.36 11.96
CA GLY A 34 -8.28 -0.34 12.96
C GLY A 34 -6.80 0.05 13.01
N ASP A 35 -5.90 -0.76 12.46
CA ASP A 35 -4.49 -0.35 12.29
C ASP A 35 -4.39 0.80 11.27
N SER A 36 -3.48 1.73 11.52
CA SER A 36 -3.32 2.92 10.69
C SER A 36 -1.85 3.32 10.53
N VAL A 37 -1.59 4.13 9.50
CA VAL A 37 -0.36 4.89 9.33
C VAL A 37 -0.72 6.37 9.22
N THR A 38 0.06 7.23 9.87
CA THR A 38 -0.14 8.67 9.83
C THR A 38 1.05 9.31 9.14
N LEU A 39 0.78 10.14 8.14
CA LEU A 39 1.79 10.90 7.41
C LEU A 39 1.63 12.39 7.72
N ARG A 40 2.74 13.08 7.96
CA ARG A 40 2.78 14.54 8.05
C ARG A 40 3.10 15.12 6.68
N ALA A 41 2.31 16.07 6.22
CA ALA A 41 2.61 16.82 5.01
C ALA A 41 3.68 17.90 5.32
N GLU A 42 4.91 17.70 4.85
CA GLU A 42 6.00 18.69 4.98
C GLU A 42 5.91 19.83 3.94
N ALA A 43 4.96 19.72 3.00
CA ALA A 43 4.66 20.68 1.95
C ALA A 43 3.20 20.55 1.49
N ALA A 44 2.73 21.45 0.63
CA ALA A 44 1.46 21.28 -0.06
C ALA A 44 1.53 20.05 -1.01
N VAL A 45 0.64 19.08 -0.82
CA VAL A 45 0.66 17.80 -1.54
C VAL A 45 -0.73 17.40 -2.02
N TYR A 46 -0.76 16.65 -3.12
CA TYR A 46 -1.90 15.84 -3.49
C TYR A 46 -1.65 14.41 -3.05
N VAL A 47 -2.53 13.86 -2.23
CA VAL A 47 -2.47 12.46 -1.78
C VAL A 47 -3.52 11.66 -2.55
N VAL A 48 -3.07 10.59 -3.22
CA VAL A 48 -3.95 9.63 -3.90
C VAL A 48 -3.82 8.30 -3.17
N VAL A 49 -4.94 7.80 -2.65
CA VAL A 49 -5.02 6.50 -1.97
C VAL A 49 -5.95 5.59 -2.76
N THR A 50 -5.48 4.37 -3.03
CA THR A 50 -6.29 3.34 -3.68
C THR A 50 -6.36 2.12 -2.77
N ALA A 51 -7.56 1.59 -2.53
CA ALA A 51 -7.69 0.24 -2.02
C ALA A 51 -7.25 -0.73 -3.13
N CYS A 52 -6.08 -1.35 -2.97
CA CYS A 52 -5.51 -2.25 -3.96
C CYS A 52 -6.50 -3.39 -4.25
N SER A 53 -6.80 -3.64 -5.53
CA SER A 53 -7.75 -4.66 -5.97
C SER A 53 -7.13 -6.05 -6.15
N MET A 54 -5.94 -6.29 -5.60
CA MET A 54 -5.26 -7.58 -5.69
C MET A 54 -5.96 -8.61 -4.81
N ASP A 55 -6.74 -9.48 -5.43
CA ASP A 55 -7.52 -10.55 -4.80
C ASP A 55 -7.01 -11.97 -5.13
N ILE A 56 -6.07 -12.08 -6.08
CA ILE A 56 -5.47 -13.35 -6.51
C ILE A 56 -4.31 -13.76 -5.60
N GLU A 57 -3.45 -12.81 -5.24
CA GLU A 57 -2.31 -13.03 -4.35
C GLU A 57 -2.69 -12.82 -2.88
N PRO A 58 -1.98 -13.44 -1.92
CA PRO A 58 -2.40 -13.44 -0.51
C PRO A 58 -2.22 -12.08 0.18
N ILE A 59 -1.75 -11.04 -0.51
CA ILE A 59 -1.43 -9.70 0.01
C ILE A 59 -2.59 -9.14 0.84
N ASN A 60 -3.77 -9.11 0.22
CA ASN A 60 -5.02 -8.64 0.85
C ASN A 60 -5.82 -9.78 1.48
N ARG A 61 -5.16 -10.89 1.87
CA ARG A 61 -5.82 -12.09 2.45
C ARG A 61 -6.96 -12.64 1.57
N SER A 62 -6.83 -12.49 0.24
CA SER A 62 -7.85 -12.87 -0.74
C SER A 62 -9.22 -12.21 -0.53
N GLN A 63 -9.29 -11.12 0.23
CA GLN A 63 -10.51 -10.36 0.49
C GLN A 63 -10.18 -8.87 0.54
N CYS A 64 -10.41 -8.16 -0.56
CA CYS A 64 -10.27 -6.71 -0.60
C CYS A 64 -11.32 -6.05 0.30
N THR A 65 -10.89 -5.07 1.11
CA THR A 65 -11.76 -4.30 2.00
C THR A 65 -11.61 -2.80 1.74
N SER A 66 -12.51 -1.99 2.29
CA SER A 66 -12.38 -0.54 2.22
C SER A 66 -11.21 -0.04 3.07
N LEU A 67 -10.67 1.12 2.68
CA LEU A 67 -9.72 1.91 3.48
C LEU A 67 -10.44 3.15 3.99
N ARG A 68 -10.09 3.59 5.21
CA ARG A 68 -10.51 4.89 5.75
C ARG A 68 -9.36 5.88 5.58
N LEU A 69 -9.65 7.04 4.99
CA LEU A 69 -8.74 8.18 4.93
C LEU A 69 -9.32 9.29 5.82
N GLU A 70 -8.49 9.82 6.70
CA GLU A 70 -8.82 10.93 7.58
C GLU A 70 -7.80 12.05 7.37
N LEU A 71 -8.28 13.30 7.47
CA LEU A 71 -7.44 14.48 7.45
C LEU A 71 -7.46 15.09 8.85
N ALA A 72 -6.28 15.35 9.40
CA ALA A 72 -6.10 16.01 10.69
C ALA A 72 -5.33 17.33 10.50
N PRO A 73 -5.52 18.33 11.39
CA PRO A 73 -4.79 19.60 11.37
C PRO A 73 -3.27 19.46 11.55
#